data_AF-A0A7S1DXL8-F1
#
_entry.id   AF-A0A7S1DXL8-F1
#
_cell.length_a   1.000
_cell.length_b   1.000
_cell.length_c   1.000
_cell.angle_alpha   90.00
_cell.angle_beta   90.00
_cell.angle_gamma   90.00
#
_symmetry.space_group_name_H-M   'P 1'
#
loop_
_entity.id
_entity.type
_entity.pdbx_description
1 polymer ?
#
loop_
_entity_poly.entity_id
_entity_poly.type
_entity_poly.pdbx_seq_one_letter_code
_entity_poly.pdbx_strand_id
1 'polypeptide(L)'
;THFTRLTIERDGQRFTARTETAPLQAQVVLGSGTIRTSLFAATDDANIPDAIASQMADMFSGDIDFHRELRKGDRFSVVYEALTADGEPITWDGGVGRLLAGEFTNNGRTYNAVWFKDQASGKASFYGFDGQSKRRAFLASPMEFSRITSGFAMRFHPILNTWRQHNGVDYGAPTGTAVRSVGDGTVEMAGWQNGFGNVVKIRHGGNRETVYAHLSNIDVKK
;
A
#
# COMPACT_ATOMS: atom_id res chain seq x y z
N THR A 1 -13.75 -12.94 0.98
CA THR A 1 -13.50 -14.15 1.81
C THR A 1 -14.22 -15.39 1.30
N HIS A 2 -15.18 -15.25 0.38
CA HIS A 2 -15.85 -16.38 -0.25
C HIS A 2 -15.80 -16.21 -1.76
N PHE A 3 -16.00 -17.29 -2.48
CA PHE A 3 -16.21 -17.30 -3.92
C PHE A 3 -17.48 -18.07 -4.27
N THR A 4 -18.04 -17.77 -5.43
CA THR A 4 -19.18 -18.50 -5.97
C THR A 4 -18.65 -19.60 -6.89
N ARG A 5 -18.97 -20.86 -6.56
CA ARG A 5 -18.67 -22.02 -7.39
C ARG A 5 -19.91 -22.40 -8.17
N LEU A 6 -19.76 -22.57 -9.49
CA LEU A 6 -20.74 -23.21 -10.35
C LEU A 6 -20.25 -24.61 -10.68
N THR A 7 -20.99 -25.63 -10.25
CA THR A 7 -20.71 -27.03 -10.57
C THR A 7 -21.74 -27.52 -11.58
N ILE A 8 -21.27 -28.00 -12.72
CA ILE A 8 -22.11 -28.60 -13.77
C ILE A 8 -21.79 -30.09 -13.82
N GLU A 9 -22.77 -30.92 -13.50
CA GLU A 9 -22.66 -32.38 -13.50
C GLU A 9 -23.53 -32.96 -14.62
N ARG A 10 -23.05 -34.03 -15.26
CA ARG A 10 -23.81 -34.75 -16.27
C ARG A 10 -24.53 -35.92 -15.60
N ASP A 11 -25.86 -35.92 -15.68
CA ASP A 11 -26.72 -37.01 -15.24
C ASP A 11 -27.40 -37.64 -16.46
N GLY A 12 -26.81 -38.74 -16.96
CA GLY A 12 -27.24 -39.40 -18.18
C GLY A 12 -27.14 -38.48 -19.41
N GLN A 13 -28.28 -38.08 -19.97
CA GLN A 13 -28.36 -37.14 -21.11
C GLN A 13 -28.67 -35.70 -20.70
N ARG A 14 -28.84 -35.41 -19.41
CA ARG A 14 -29.12 -34.06 -18.91
C ARG A 14 -27.90 -33.49 -18.20
N PHE A 15 -27.80 -32.17 -18.17
CA PHE A 15 -26.87 -31.45 -17.30
C PHE A 15 -27.65 -30.86 -16.13
N THR A 16 -27.12 -31.02 -14.93
CA THR A 16 -27.59 -30.32 -13.74
C THR A 16 -26.53 -29.29 -13.35
N ALA A 17 -26.98 -28.10 -12.97
CA ALA A 17 -26.10 -27.04 -12.51
C ALA A 17 -26.48 -26.66 -11.08
N ARG A 18 -25.48 -26.53 -10.21
CA ARG A 18 -25.66 -25.99 -8.86
C ARG A 18 -24.64 -24.89 -8.60
N THR A 19 -25.10 -23.87 -7.89
CA THR A 19 -24.25 -22.78 -7.42
C THR A 19 -24.12 -22.88 -5.92
N GLU A 20 -22.90 -22.77 -5.41
CA GLU A 20 -22.64 -22.71 -3.98
C GLU A 20 -21.65 -21.60 -3.65
N THR A 21 -21.77 -21.07 -2.43
CA THR A 21 -20.81 -20.12 -1.89
C THR A 21 -19.83 -20.88 -1.00
N ALA A 22 -18.55 -20.85 -1.34
CA ALA A 22 -17.49 -21.53 -0.61
C ALA A 22 -16.48 -20.53 -0.05
N PRO A 23 -15.88 -20.77 1.12
CA PRO A 23 -14.85 -19.90 1.66
C PRO A 23 -13.57 -20.03 0.84
N LEU A 24 -12.87 -18.91 0.66
CA LEU A 24 -11.48 -18.91 0.20
C LEU A 24 -10.60 -19.47 1.32
N GLN A 25 -9.59 -20.24 0.94
CA GLN A 25 -8.60 -20.77 1.88
C GLN A 25 -7.31 -20.00 1.74
N ALA A 26 -6.77 -19.51 2.86
CA ALA A 26 -5.46 -18.88 2.89
C ALA A 26 -4.37 -19.97 2.99
N GLN A 27 -3.44 -19.96 2.04
CA GLN A 27 -2.21 -20.73 2.12
C GLN A 27 -1.05 -19.79 2.44
N VAL A 28 -0.12 -20.24 3.28
CA VAL A 28 1.07 -19.47 3.63
C VAL A 28 2.15 -19.70 2.58
N VAL A 29 2.63 -18.61 1.99
CA VAL A 29 3.66 -18.60 0.94
C VAL A 29 4.86 -17.79 1.40
N LEU A 30 6.06 -18.26 1.06
CA LEU A 30 7.31 -17.55 1.24
C LEU A 30 7.77 -16.99 -0.12
N GLY A 31 8.03 -15.69 -0.17
CA GLY A 31 8.65 -15.00 -1.31
C GLY A 31 9.95 -14.33 -0.89
N SER A 32 10.90 -14.20 -1.81
CA SER A 32 12.14 -13.47 -1.57
C SER A 32 12.67 -12.84 -2.85
N GLY A 33 13.41 -11.75 -2.72
CA GLY A 33 13.93 -11.01 -3.88
C GLY A 33 15.14 -10.15 -3.53
N THR A 34 15.82 -9.69 -4.59
CA THR A 34 16.96 -8.78 -4.49
C THR A 34 16.68 -7.54 -5.31
N ILE A 35 16.88 -6.37 -4.72
CA ILE A 35 16.69 -5.09 -5.38
C ILE A 35 17.73 -4.93 -6.49
N ARG A 36 17.23 -4.69 -7.71
CA ARG A 36 18.04 -4.27 -8.86
C ARG A 36 17.77 -2.82 -9.23
N THR A 37 16.50 -2.42 -9.22
CA THR A 37 16.02 -1.11 -9.66
C THR A 37 15.04 -0.51 -8.65
N SER A 38 13.96 -1.23 -8.32
CA SER A 38 12.94 -0.81 -7.35
C SER A 38 12.42 -2.02 -6.55
N LEU A 39 11.66 -1.74 -5.49
CA LEU A 39 10.99 -2.78 -4.69
C LEU A 39 10.00 -3.57 -5.55
N PHE A 40 9.12 -2.87 -6.27
CA PHE A 40 8.08 -3.47 -7.10
C PHE A 40 8.66 -4.31 -8.24
N ALA A 41 9.70 -3.83 -8.93
CA ALA A 41 10.37 -4.63 -9.96
C ALA A 41 10.99 -5.91 -9.38
N ALA A 42 11.52 -5.85 -8.15
CA ALA A 42 12.09 -7.03 -7.50
C ALA A 42 11.02 -7.99 -6.97
N THR A 43 9.82 -7.52 -6.62
CA THR A 43 8.67 -8.39 -6.29
C THR A 43 8.07 -9.01 -7.53
N ASP A 44 7.98 -8.28 -8.65
CA ASP A 44 7.54 -8.81 -9.95
C ASP A 44 8.46 -9.94 -10.43
N ASP A 45 9.77 -9.72 -10.41
CA ASP A 45 10.79 -10.74 -10.73
C ASP A 45 10.66 -12.00 -9.85
N ALA A 46 10.14 -11.84 -8.63
CA ALA A 46 9.93 -12.91 -7.66
C ALA A 46 8.52 -13.53 -7.69
N ASN A 47 7.65 -13.10 -8.63
CA ASN A 47 6.23 -13.47 -8.67
C ASN A 47 5.47 -13.18 -7.37
N ILE A 48 5.82 -12.11 -6.68
CA ILE A 48 5.15 -11.64 -5.46
C ILE A 48 4.15 -10.55 -5.87
N PRO A 49 2.85 -10.72 -5.57
CA PRO A 49 1.84 -9.77 -6.05
C PRO A 49 1.97 -8.36 -5.47
N ASP A 50 1.58 -7.34 -6.26
CA ASP A 50 1.71 -5.91 -5.94
C ASP A 50 1.09 -5.50 -4.60
N ALA A 51 -0.02 -6.14 -4.22
CA ALA A 51 -0.67 -5.89 -2.94
C ALA A 51 0.17 -6.38 -1.74
N ILE A 52 1.01 -7.41 -1.91
CA ILE A 52 2.00 -7.83 -0.91
C ILE A 52 3.19 -6.89 -0.93
N ALA A 53 3.66 -6.46 -2.11
CA ALA A 53 4.72 -5.46 -2.24
C ALA A 53 4.36 -4.14 -1.53
N SER A 54 3.11 -3.69 -1.68
CA SER A 54 2.58 -2.52 -0.99
C SER A 54 2.53 -2.71 0.53
N GLN A 55 2.02 -3.85 1.01
CA GLN A 55 2.03 -4.16 2.45
C GLN A 55 3.45 -4.23 3.03
N MET A 56 4.43 -4.70 2.25
CA MET A 56 5.84 -4.73 2.65
C MET A 56 6.43 -3.32 2.72
N ALA A 57 6.13 -2.46 1.74
CA ALA A 57 6.52 -1.06 1.78
C ALA A 57 5.95 -0.38 3.04
N ASP A 58 4.68 -0.62 3.35
CA ASP A 58 4.02 -0.10 4.55
C ASP A 58 4.69 -0.61 5.83
N MET A 59 4.97 -1.93 5.90
CA MET A 59 5.61 -2.60 7.04
C MET A 59 6.97 -1.99 7.41
N PHE A 60 7.78 -1.58 6.42
CA PHE A 60 9.13 -1.07 6.63
C PHE A 60 9.32 0.43 6.41
N SER A 61 8.27 1.15 5.98
CA SER A 61 8.30 2.60 5.72
C SER A 61 8.73 3.45 6.92
N GLY A 62 8.60 2.93 8.14
CA GLY A 62 9.06 3.59 9.35
C GLY A 62 10.58 3.59 9.54
N ASP A 63 11.23 2.59 8.94
CA ASP A 63 12.64 2.25 9.11
C ASP A 63 13.47 2.55 7.86
N ILE A 64 12.85 2.49 6.67
CA ILE A 64 13.47 2.62 5.36
C ILE A 64 12.65 3.57 4.48
N ASP A 65 13.28 4.61 3.94
CA ASP A 65 12.69 5.41 2.86
C ASP A 65 12.97 4.74 1.50
N PHE A 66 12.03 3.91 1.03
CA PHE A 66 12.15 3.16 -0.22
C PHE A 66 12.40 4.02 -1.48
N HIS A 67 12.17 5.34 -1.44
CA HIS A 67 12.44 6.23 -2.58
C HIS A 67 13.89 6.74 -2.60
N ARG A 68 14.54 6.79 -1.43
CA ARG A 68 15.84 7.47 -1.26
C ARG A 68 16.95 6.54 -0.82
N GLU A 69 16.59 5.50 -0.06
CA GLU A 69 17.54 4.65 0.64
C GLU A 69 17.73 3.30 -0.03
N LEU A 70 16.87 2.94 -0.99
CA LEU A 70 16.95 1.68 -1.71
C LEU A 70 18.21 1.60 -2.57
N ARG A 71 18.94 0.49 -2.48
CA ARG A 71 20.19 0.24 -3.21
C ARG A 71 20.14 -1.08 -3.95
N LYS A 72 20.84 -1.13 -5.08
CA LYS A 72 21.09 -2.39 -5.78
C LYS A 72 21.84 -3.35 -4.84
N GLY A 73 21.32 -4.56 -4.69
CA GLY A 73 21.86 -5.59 -3.80
C GLY A 73 21.18 -5.67 -2.42
N ASP A 74 20.31 -4.71 -2.07
CA ASP A 74 19.39 -4.90 -0.94
C ASP A 74 18.52 -6.13 -1.18
N ARG A 75 18.08 -6.80 -0.11
CA ARG A 75 17.33 -8.07 -0.22
C ARG A 75 16.16 -8.09 0.73
N PHE A 76 15.14 -8.88 0.40
CA PHE A 76 13.99 -9.08 1.26
C PHE A 76 13.51 -10.53 1.23
N SER A 77 12.81 -10.91 2.29
CA SER A 77 12.06 -12.17 2.39
C SER A 77 10.75 -11.89 3.10
N VAL A 78 9.66 -12.40 2.57
CA VAL A 78 8.31 -12.13 3.05
C VAL A 78 7.50 -13.42 3.14
N VAL A 79 6.71 -13.54 4.21
CA VAL A 79 5.74 -14.61 4.40
C VAL A 79 4.37 -13.98 4.31
N TYR A 80 3.52 -14.46 3.40
CA TYR A 80 2.20 -13.88 3.14
C TYR A 80 1.16 -14.96 2.84
N GLU A 81 -0.11 -14.58 2.92
CA GLU A 81 -1.22 -15.44 2.54
C GLU A 81 -1.49 -15.32 1.03
N ALA A 82 -1.58 -16.45 0.34
CA ALA A 82 -2.21 -16.55 -0.98
C ALA A 82 -3.62 -17.13 -0.80
N LEU A 83 -4.62 -16.49 -1.40
CA LEU A 83 -5.99 -17.01 -1.34
C LEU A 83 -6.18 -18.04 -2.43
N THR A 84 -6.81 -19.15 -2.08
CA THR A 84 -7.09 -20.26 -2.98
C THR A 84 -8.59 -20.58 -3.00
N ALA A 85 -9.07 -20.94 -4.18
CA ALA A 85 -10.39 -21.50 -4.41
C ALA A 85 -10.17 -22.92 -4.92
N ASP A 86 -10.67 -23.92 -4.17
CA ASP A 86 -10.46 -25.34 -4.52
C ASP A 86 -9.00 -25.78 -4.65
N GLY A 87 -8.12 -25.17 -3.86
CA GLY A 87 -6.69 -25.45 -3.88
C GLY A 87 -5.93 -24.71 -4.99
N GLU A 88 -6.63 -24.02 -5.88
CA GLU A 88 -6.02 -23.20 -6.94
C GLU A 88 -5.88 -21.74 -6.48
N PRO A 89 -4.70 -21.11 -6.65
CA PRO A 89 -4.53 -19.70 -6.37
C PRO A 89 -5.49 -18.84 -7.18
N ILE A 90 -6.17 -17.92 -6.51
CA ILE A 90 -7.04 -16.96 -7.19
C ILE A 90 -6.22 -15.74 -7.63
N THR A 91 -6.51 -15.24 -8.83
CA THR A 91 -5.85 -14.04 -9.40
C THR A 91 -6.81 -12.86 -9.53
N TRP A 92 -8.11 -13.09 -9.31
CA TRP A 92 -9.15 -12.07 -9.34
C TRP A 92 -9.42 -11.48 -7.95
N ASP A 93 -10.03 -10.29 -7.91
CA ASP A 93 -10.45 -9.59 -6.68
C ASP A 93 -9.34 -9.48 -5.61
N GLY A 94 -8.11 -9.21 -6.06
CA GLY A 94 -6.96 -9.05 -5.18
C GLY A 94 -6.58 -10.34 -4.45
N GLY A 95 -6.52 -11.47 -5.17
CA GLY A 95 -6.31 -12.86 -4.70
C GLY A 95 -5.12 -13.21 -3.80
N VAL A 96 -4.53 -12.21 -3.15
CA VAL A 96 -3.61 -12.34 -2.03
C VAL A 96 -4.28 -11.90 -0.74
N GLY A 97 -3.95 -12.59 0.33
CA GLY A 97 -4.35 -12.19 1.67
C GLY A 97 -3.35 -11.21 2.27
N ARG A 98 -2.99 -11.49 3.51
CA ARG A 98 -2.17 -10.60 4.32
C ARG A 98 -0.68 -10.93 4.24
N LEU A 99 0.17 -9.89 4.30
CA LEU A 99 1.57 -10.04 4.66
C LEU A 99 1.69 -10.39 6.15
N LEU A 100 2.22 -11.57 6.45
CA LEU A 100 2.32 -12.10 7.82
C LEU A 100 3.64 -11.72 8.49
N ALA A 101 4.74 -11.75 7.75
CA ALA A 101 6.06 -11.41 8.25
C ALA A 101 6.96 -10.93 7.13
N GLY A 102 7.96 -10.14 7.47
CA GLY A 102 8.98 -9.69 6.54
C GLY A 102 10.34 -9.54 7.21
N GLU A 103 11.36 -9.72 6.40
CA GLU A 103 12.72 -9.27 6.66
C GLU A 103 13.20 -8.45 5.46
N PHE A 104 13.80 -7.30 5.72
CA PHE A 104 14.43 -6.46 4.70
C PHE A 104 15.86 -6.12 5.14
N THR A 105 16.85 -6.39 4.28
CA THR A 105 18.21 -5.91 4.50
C THR A 105 18.48 -4.73 3.58
N ASN A 106 18.61 -3.53 4.15
CA ASN A 106 18.96 -2.30 3.45
C ASN A 106 20.34 -1.82 3.90
N ASN A 107 21.26 -1.63 2.96
CA ASN A 107 22.61 -1.14 3.24
C ASN A 107 23.34 -1.92 4.37
N GLY A 108 23.19 -3.25 4.37
CA GLY A 108 23.81 -4.14 5.36
C GLY A 108 23.11 -4.20 6.72
N ARG A 109 22.07 -3.39 6.96
CA ARG A 109 21.24 -3.45 8.17
C ARG A 109 19.96 -4.22 7.91
N THR A 110 19.65 -5.17 8.79
CA THR A 110 18.44 -5.99 8.71
C THR A 110 17.32 -5.39 9.57
N TYR A 111 16.12 -5.39 9.00
CA TYR A 111 14.88 -4.95 9.61
C TYR A 111 13.86 -6.10 9.54
N ASN A 112 13.13 -6.30 10.63
CA ASN A 112 12.26 -7.46 10.81
C ASN A 112 10.93 -6.97 11.32
N ALA A 113 9.84 -7.56 10.83
CA ALA A 113 8.51 -7.23 11.29
C ALA A 113 7.54 -8.40 11.10
N VAL A 114 6.58 -8.51 12.02
CA VAL A 114 5.51 -9.51 12.00
C VAL A 114 4.16 -8.83 12.18
N TRP A 115 3.16 -9.34 11.49
CA TRP A 115 1.78 -8.97 11.71
C TRP A 115 1.29 -9.59 13.01
N PHE A 116 0.68 -8.75 13.86
CA PHE A 116 0.07 -9.20 15.09
C PHE A 116 -1.26 -8.49 15.31
N LYS A 117 -2.27 -9.25 15.73
CA LYS A 117 -3.56 -8.73 16.16
C LYS A 117 -3.72 -8.93 17.65
N ASP A 118 -3.74 -7.82 18.36
CA ASP A 118 -3.97 -7.79 19.79
C ASP A 118 -5.39 -8.28 20.09
N GLN A 119 -5.50 -9.31 20.92
CA GLN A 119 -6.79 -9.95 21.25
C GLN A 119 -7.65 -9.06 22.16
N ALA A 120 -7.02 -8.23 23.00
CA ALA A 120 -7.73 -7.41 23.98
C ALA A 120 -8.39 -6.17 23.33
N SER A 121 -7.67 -5.47 22.46
CA SER A 121 -8.13 -4.27 21.77
C SER A 121 -8.68 -4.55 20.36
N GLY A 122 -8.45 -5.75 19.82
CA GLY A 122 -8.79 -6.11 18.45
C GLY A 122 -7.93 -5.41 17.38
N LYS A 123 -6.98 -4.56 17.77
CA LYS A 123 -6.13 -3.80 16.85
C LYS A 123 -5.08 -4.70 16.23
N ALA A 124 -4.92 -4.60 14.91
CA ALA A 124 -3.88 -5.29 14.17
C ALA A 124 -2.84 -4.30 13.65
N SER A 125 -1.56 -4.68 13.72
CA SER A 125 -0.44 -3.86 13.24
C SER A 125 0.79 -4.73 12.98
N PHE A 126 1.82 -4.14 12.38
CA PHE A 126 3.14 -4.75 12.29
C PHE A 126 4.00 -4.36 13.50
N TYR A 127 4.76 -5.32 14.00
CA TYR A 127 5.63 -5.17 15.16
C TYR A 127 7.01 -5.76 14.88
N GLY A 128 8.05 -5.13 15.41
CA GLY A 128 9.39 -5.71 15.44
C GLY A 128 9.45 -6.87 16.43
N PHE A 129 10.52 -7.65 16.37
CA PHE A 129 10.78 -8.72 17.35
C PHE A 129 11.06 -8.21 18.77
N ASP A 130 11.31 -6.91 18.91
CA ASP A 130 11.38 -6.20 20.17
C ASP A 130 9.99 -5.83 20.74
N GLY A 131 8.91 -6.18 20.04
CA GLY A 131 7.54 -5.85 20.41
C GLY A 131 7.15 -4.40 20.12
N GLN A 132 8.03 -3.60 19.50
CA GLN A 132 7.70 -2.22 19.14
C GLN A 132 6.88 -2.19 17.86
N SER A 133 5.82 -1.37 17.84
CA SER A 133 5.01 -1.15 16.65
C SER A 133 5.86 -0.53 15.53
N LYS A 134 5.87 -1.18 14.36
CA LYS A 134 6.52 -0.68 13.14
C LYS A 134 5.68 0.33 12.38
N ARG A 135 4.43 0.49 12.79
CA ARG A 135 3.51 1.48 12.24
C ARG A 135 3.98 2.90 12.54
N ARG A 136 4.44 3.63 11.53
CA ARG A 136 4.40 5.10 11.56
C ARG A 136 2.95 5.55 11.37
N ALA A 137 2.63 6.72 11.90
CA ALA A 137 1.35 7.37 11.64
C ALA A 137 1.17 7.74 10.14
N PHE A 138 2.24 7.70 9.34
CA PHE A 138 2.26 8.11 7.93
C PHE A 138 3.25 7.29 7.07
N LEU A 139 2.84 6.95 5.85
CA LEU A 139 3.64 6.54 4.70
C LEU A 139 4.56 7.68 4.26
N ALA A 140 5.68 7.32 3.63
CA ALA A 140 6.65 8.30 3.13
C ALA A 140 6.16 9.09 1.90
N SER A 141 5.24 8.51 1.10
CA SER A 141 4.71 9.12 -0.12
C SER A 141 3.24 8.74 -0.35
N PRO A 142 2.40 9.66 -0.86
CA PRO A 142 1.01 9.39 -1.20
C PRO A 142 0.82 8.72 -2.57
N MET A 143 1.88 8.51 -3.35
CA MET A 143 1.80 7.97 -4.72
C MET A 143 2.93 6.96 -5.01
N GLU A 144 2.64 6.05 -5.94
CA GLU A 144 3.49 4.90 -6.29
C GLU A 144 4.65 5.24 -7.24
N PHE A 145 4.48 6.24 -8.12
CA PHE A 145 5.47 6.59 -9.15
C PHE A 145 5.56 8.11 -9.37
N SER A 146 6.12 8.85 -8.41
CA SER A 146 6.26 10.28 -8.59
C SER A 146 7.64 10.80 -8.21
N ARG A 147 8.23 11.54 -9.13
CA ARG A 147 9.42 12.36 -8.85
C ARG A 147 8.93 13.60 -8.10
N ILE A 148 9.58 13.92 -6.99
CA ILE A 148 9.40 15.21 -6.33
C ILE A 148 9.88 16.28 -7.31
N THR A 149 8.95 17.09 -7.79
CA THR A 149 9.23 18.20 -8.71
C THR A 149 9.53 19.48 -7.92
N SER A 150 8.95 19.64 -6.73
CA SER A 150 9.25 20.72 -5.78
C SER A 150 9.11 20.26 -4.33
N GLY A 151 10.12 20.51 -3.51
CA GLY A 151 10.09 20.17 -2.08
C GLY A 151 9.36 21.22 -1.21
N PHE A 152 9.28 20.93 0.09
CA PHE A 152 8.82 21.86 1.12
C PHE A 152 9.93 22.88 1.43
N ALA A 153 9.92 24.00 0.74
CA ALA A 153 10.97 25.03 0.84
C ALA A 153 10.48 26.39 0.34
N MET A 154 11.26 27.44 0.61
CA MET A 154 11.08 28.72 -0.06
C MET A 154 11.33 28.57 -1.57
N ARG A 155 10.41 29.07 -2.40
CA ARG A 155 10.56 29.11 -3.86
C ARG A 155 10.29 30.50 -4.41
N PHE A 156 11.01 30.85 -5.46
CA PHE A 156 10.80 32.10 -6.18
C PHE A 156 9.57 31.98 -7.09
N HIS A 157 8.60 32.86 -6.95
CA HIS A 157 7.38 32.85 -7.76
C HIS A 157 7.61 33.58 -9.10
N PRO A 158 7.61 32.88 -10.25
CA PRO A 158 8.11 33.44 -11.52
C PRO A 158 7.25 34.58 -12.08
N ILE A 159 5.99 34.70 -11.64
CA ILE A 159 5.06 35.75 -12.10
C ILE A 159 5.03 36.93 -11.14
N LEU A 160 5.26 36.70 -9.84
CA LEU A 160 5.12 37.72 -8.80
C LEU A 160 6.49 38.24 -8.33
N ASN A 161 7.58 37.70 -8.87
CA ASN A 161 8.97 38.02 -8.54
C ASN A 161 9.28 38.11 -7.04
N THR A 162 8.63 37.25 -6.24
CA THR A 162 8.77 37.22 -4.79
C THR A 162 9.07 35.81 -4.31
N TRP A 163 9.83 35.71 -3.22
CA TRP A 163 10.06 34.46 -2.51
C TRP A 163 8.82 34.11 -1.69
N ARG A 164 8.28 32.92 -1.92
CA ARG A 164 7.11 32.39 -1.19
C ARG A 164 7.40 31.01 -0.63
N GLN A 165 6.92 30.76 0.58
CA GLN A 165 7.01 29.44 1.21
C GLN A 165 6.10 28.46 0.46
N HIS A 166 6.68 27.33 0.02
CA HIS A 166 5.90 26.19 -0.45
C HIS A 166 5.55 25.30 0.74
N ASN A 167 4.27 25.32 1.13
CA ASN A 167 3.75 24.57 2.28
C ASN A 167 3.35 23.13 1.93
N GLY A 168 3.95 22.55 0.89
CA GLY A 168 3.65 21.21 0.40
C GLY A 168 4.84 20.59 -0.34
N VAL A 169 4.64 19.38 -0.83
CA VAL A 169 5.57 18.70 -1.74
C VAL A 169 4.81 18.47 -3.03
N ASP A 170 5.36 18.96 -4.13
CA ASP A 170 4.79 18.75 -5.46
C ASP A 170 5.37 17.47 -6.04
N TYR A 171 4.47 16.61 -6.48
CA TYR A 171 4.78 15.34 -7.11
C TYR A 171 4.37 15.40 -8.58
N GLY A 172 5.33 15.21 -9.50
CA GLY A 172 5.02 15.13 -10.91
C GLY A 172 4.45 13.76 -11.27
N ALA A 173 3.19 13.73 -11.72
CA ALA A 173 2.50 12.52 -12.16
C ALA A 173 1.50 12.82 -13.29
N PRO A 174 1.24 11.89 -14.23
CA PRO A 174 0.16 12.02 -15.20
C PRO A 174 -1.21 12.22 -14.55
N THR A 175 -2.12 12.90 -15.24
CA THR A 175 -3.52 13.04 -14.78
C THR A 175 -4.15 11.65 -14.62
N GLY A 176 -4.81 11.42 -13.49
CA GLY A 176 -5.46 10.15 -13.15
C GLY A 176 -4.60 9.18 -12.33
N THR A 177 -3.33 9.50 -12.05
CA THR A 177 -2.52 8.71 -11.11
C THR A 177 -3.19 8.64 -9.74
N ALA A 178 -3.30 7.42 -9.19
CA ALA A 178 -3.93 7.19 -7.91
C ALA A 178 -3.15 7.88 -6.77
N VAL A 179 -3.89 8.58 -5.90
CA VAL A 179 -3.36 9.22 -4.70
C VAL A 179 -3.99 8.53 -3.49
N ARG A 180 -3.15 8.01 -2.59
CA ARG A 180 -3.59 7.35 -1.34
C ARG A 180 -3.29 8.21 -0.13
N SER A 181 -4.12 8.05 0.90
CA SER A 181 -3.82 8.65 2.20
C SER A 181 -2.49 8.10 2.71
N VAL A 182 -1.60 8.97 3.16
CA VAL A 182 -0.36 8.53 3.81
C VAL A 182 -0.64 7.92 5.18
N GLY A 183 -1.81 8.07 5.79
CA GLY A 183 -2.07 7.41 7.08
C GLY A 183 -3.53 7.26 7.39
N ASP A 184 -3.85 6.42 8.38
CA ASP A 184 -5.21 6.32 8.90
C ASP A 184 -5.67 7.68 9.42
N GLY A 185 -6.91 8.03 9.10
CA GLY A 185 -7.52 9.26 9.52
C GLY A 185 -8.96 9.36 9.05
N THR A 186 -9.58 10.50 9.37
CA THR A 186 -10.95 10.83 8.99
C THR A 186 -10.92 11.93 7.96
N VAL A 187 -11.68 11.77 6.86
CA VAL A 187 -11.85 12.81 5.85
C VAL A 187 -12.59 13.99 6.48
N GLU A 188 -11.94 15.16 6.57
CA GLU A 188 -12.57 16.38 7.09
C GLU A 188 -13.21 17.21 5.97
N MET A 189 -12.66 17.09 4.77
CA MET A 189 -13.09 17.76 3.57
C MET A 189 -12.77 16.92 2.33
N ALA A 190 -13.71 16.88 1.39
CA ALA A 190 -13.56 16.32 0.05
C ALA A 190 -14.38 17.21 -0.90
N GLY A 191 -13.71 17.98 -1.77
CA GLY A 191 -14.39 18.91 -2.68
C GLY A 191 -13.46 19.96 -3.27
N TRP A 192 -14.02 21.04 -3.83
CA TRP A 192 -13.24 22.12 -4.45
C TRP A 192 -12.83 23.21 -3.43
N GLN A 193 -11.56 23.66 -3.47
CA GLN A 193 -11.07 24.77 -2.64
C GLN A 193 -10.09 25.69 -3.37
N ASN A 194 -10.61 26.73 -4.04
CA ASN A 194 -9.83 27.84 -4.63
C ASN A 194 -8.54 27.37 -5.32
N GLY A 195 -7.38 27.88 -4.89
CA GLY A 195 -6.08 27.59 -5.47
C GLY A 195 -5.61 26.14 -5.34
N PHE A 196 -6.28 25.29 -4.54
CA PHE A 196 -6.01 23.85 -4.47
C PHE A 196 -6.81 23.04 -5.51
N GLY A 197 -7.84 23.61 -6.14
CA GLY A 197 -8.77 22.85 -6.97
C GLY A 197 -9.50 21.76 -6.18
N ASN A 198 -9.68 20.58 -6.76
CA ASN A 198 -10.18 19.42 -6.02
C ASN A 198 -9.18 19.02 -4.94
N VAL A 199 -9.66 18.96 -3.71
CA VAL A 199 -8.85 18.72 -2.51
C VAL A 199 -9.53 17.74 -1.57
N VAL A 200 -8.71 16.88 -0.96
CA VAL A 200 -9.09 16.04 0.18
C VAL A 200 -8.22 16.42 1.38
N LYS A 201 -8.83 16.64 2.53
CA LYS A 201 -8.14 16.85 3.81
C LYS A 201 -8.46 15.72 4.76
N ILE A 202 -7.43 15.14 5.34
CA ILE A 202 -7.56 14.01 6.26
C ILE A 202 -6.95 14.41 7.59
N ARG A 203 -7.74 14.32 8.66
CA ARG A 203 -7.26 14.46 10.03
C ARG A 203 -6.82 13.11 10.56
N HIS A 204 -5.62 13.08 11.11
CA HIS A 204 -5.02 11.88 11.69
C HIS A 204 -5.00 12.02 13.22
N GLY A 205 -4.47 11.00 13.91
CA GLY A 205 -4.30 11.06 15.36
C GLY A 205 -3.43 12.24 15.81
N GLY A 206 -3.85 12.92 16.88
CA GLY A 206 -3.20 14.12 17.42
C GLY A 206 -3.59 15.39 16.65
N ASN A 207 -2.65 16.35 16.53
CA ASN A 207 -2.85 17.61 15.80
C ASN A 207 -2.24 17.56 14.39
N ARG A 208 -2.42 16.45 13.66
CA ARG A 208 -1.81 16.24 12.34
C ARG A 208 -2.88 16.12 11.25
N GLU A 209 -2.65 16.82 10.14
CA GLU A 209 -3.52 16.85 8.97
C GLU A 209 -2.68 16.62 7.72
N THR A 210 -3.23 15.91 6.73
CA THR A 210 -2.66 15.83 5.39
C THR A 210 -3.65 16.40 4.37
N VAL A 211 -3.10 17.04 3.34
CA VAL A 211 -3.87 17.72 2.30
C VAL A 211 -3.41 17.21 0.95
N TYR A 212 -4.34 16.70 0.15
CA TYR A 212 -4.12 16.20 -1.21
C TYR A 212 -4.85 17.12 -2.17
N ALA A 213 -4.12 17.96 -2.89
CA ALA A 213 -4.66 18.99 -3.76
C ALA A 213 -4.45 18.68 -5.24
N HIS A 214 -5.14 19.44 -6.11
CA HIS A 214 -5.06 19.35 -7.56
C HIS A 214 -5.49 17.98 -8.12
N LEU A 215 -6.40 17.31 -7.43
CA LEU A 215 -6.91 16.00 -7.84
C LEU A 215 -7.76 16.11 -9.11
N SER A 216 -7.66 15.13 -10.00
CA SER A 216 -8.53 15.07 -11.19
C SER A 216 -9.94 14.56 -10.86
N ASN A 217 -10.04 13.61 -9.92
CA ASN A 217 -11.28 13.07 -9.37
C ASN A 217 -11.12 12.80 -7.87
N ILE A 218 -12.24 12.69 -7.13
CA ILE A 218 -12.25 12.37 -5.70
C ILE A 218 -13.08 11.11 -5.45
N ASP A 219 -12.45 10.07 -4.91
CA ASP A 219 -13.08 8.75 -4.67
C ASP A 219 -13.54 8.55 -3.21
N VAL A 220 -13.50 9.60 -2.40
CA VAL A 220 -13.88 9.58 -0.99
C VAL A 220 -14.92 10.66 -0.67
N LYS A 221 -15.64 10.48 0.43
CA LYS A 221 -16.60 11.47 0.97
C LYS A 221 -16.30 11.74 2.43
N LYS A 222 -16.78 12.89 2.90
CA LYS A 222 -16.87 13.20 4.33
C LYS A 222 -17.94 12.33 5.00
#